data_AF-A0A1I0YLN8-F1
#
_entry.id   AF-A0A1I0YLN8-F1
#
_cell.length_a   1.000
_cell.length_b   1.000
_cell.length_c   1.000
_cell.angle_alpha   90.00
_cell.angle_beta   90.00
_cell.angle_gamma   90.00
#
_symmetry.space_group_name_H-M   'P 1'
#
loop_
_entity.id
_entity.type
_entity.pdbx_description
1 polymer ?
#
loop_
_entity_poly.entity_id
_entity_poly.type
_entity_poly.pdbx_seq_one_letter_code
_entity_poly.pdbx_strand_id
1 'polypeptide(L)'
;MLRQEKSFVIIEEPEAHIYPTLQREVILFIIQFMNITGSKVIVTTHSPYIFAMSNLLYYAGSLEQKKEPNKLVDIIDKNHRIHPSKFLAWKLFSDKEALRVNDDKENEFDTSLIDEVSDIINKDYTKLYYYEVDNGET
;
A
#
# COMPACT_ATOMS: atom_id res chain seq x y z
N MET A 1 -19.22 -8.86 -14.38
CA MET A 1 -17.89 -8.22 -14.48
C MET A 1 -16.73 -9.17 -14.18
N LEU A 2 -16.94 -10.34 -13.55
CA LEU A 2 -15.91 -11.38 -13.45
C LEU A 2 -16.14 -12.43 -14.55
N ARG A 3 -15.62 -12.17 -15.75
CA ARG A 3 -15.40 -13.25 -16.73
C ARG A 3 -14.14 -14.00 -16.28
N GLN A 4 -14.13 -15.33 -16.35
CA GLN A 4 -12.94 -16.14 -16.05
C GLN A 4 -11.93 -16.07 -17.21
N GLU A 5 -11.56 -14.84 -17.57
CA GLU A 5 -10.62 -14.56 -18.65
C GLU A 5 -9.41 -13.86 -18.05
N LYS A 6 -8.22 -14.44 -18.27
CA LYS A 6 -6.97 -13.82 -17.85
C LYS A 6 -6.75 -12.54 -18.63
N SER A 7 -6.54 -11.46 -17.91
CA SER A 7 -6.28 -10.14 -18.49
C SER A 7 -5.00 -9.54 -17.93
N PHE A 8 -4.43 -8.61 -18.68
CA PHE A 8 -3.40 -7.70 -18.19
C PHE A 8 -4.03 -6.32 -18.07
N VAL A 9 -4.09 -5.78 -16.86
CA VAL A 9 -4.80 -4.54 -16.55
C VAL A 9 -3.82 -3.51 -16.00
N ILE A 10 -3.91 -2.28 -16.48
CA ILE A 10 -3.21 -1.13 -15.91
C ILE A 10 -4.28 -0.22 -15.32
N ILE A 11 -4.10 0.17 -14.06
CA ILE A 11 -5.00 1.07 -13.34
C ILE A 11 -4.17 2.23 -12.84
N GLU A 12 -4.47 3.42 -13.33
CA GLU A 12 -3.79 4.64 -12.87
C GLU A 12 -4.66 5.35 -11.83
N GLU A 13 -4.05 5.71 -10.71
CA GLU A 13 -4.66 6.44 -9.59
C GLU A 13 -6.07 5.94 -9.23
N PRO A 14 -6.24 4.65 -8.84
CA PRO A 14 -7.56 4.12 -8.46
C PRO A 14 -8.20 4.85 -7.26
N GLU A 15 -7.42 5.65 -6.53
CA GLU A 15 -7.85 6.56 -5.47
C GLU A 15 -8.46 7.89 -5.93
N ALA A 16 -8.40 8.21 -7.24
CA ALA A 16 -8.81 9.51 -7.74
C ALA A 16 -10.26 9.83 -7.32
N HIS A 17 -10.43 10.97 -6.63
CA HIS A 17 -11.71 11.47 -6.13
C HIS A 17 -12.44 10.59 -5.11
N ILE A 18 -11.77 9.61 -4.48
CA ILE A 18 -12.39 8.75 -3.46
C ILE A 18 -11.72 8.87 -2.08
N TYR A 19 -12.54 8.83 -1.04
CA TYR A 19 -12.10 8.95 0.36
C TYR A 19 -11.23 7.74 0.77
N PRO A 20 -10.26 7.90 1.69
CA PRO A 20 -9.35 6.83 2.10
C PRO A 20 -10.02 5.50 2.47
N THR A 21 -11.17 5.54 3.13
CA THR A 21 -11.91 4.31 3.49
C THR A 21 -12.40 3.53 2.28
N LEU A 22 -12.72 4.20 1.17
CA LEU A 22 -13.17 3.54 -0.06
C LEU A 22 -11.99 2.98 -0.87
N GLN A 23 -10.80 3.59 -0.76
CA GLN A 23 -9.57 3.08 -1.39
C GLN A 23 -9.25 1.66 -0.91
N ARG A 24 -9.54 1.35 0.36
CA ARG A 24 -9.45 -0.02 0.90
C ARG A 24 -10.27 -1.02 0.08
N GLU A 25 -11.54 -0.70 -0.19
CA GLU A 25 -12.44 -1.60 -0.93
C GLU A 25 -11.97 -1.78 -2.37
N VAL A 26 -11.44 -0.73 -2.99
CA VAL A 26 -10.88 -0.81 -4.34
C VAL A 26 -9.69 -1.77 -4.40
N ILE A 27 -8.76 -1.69 -3.44
CA ILE A 27 -7.63 -2.61 -3.37
C ILE A 27 -8.06 -4.04 -3.08
N LEU A 28 -9.01 -4.25 -2.15
CA LEU A 28 -9.58 -5.58 -1.91
C LEU A 28 -10.16 -6.18 -3.18
N PHE A 29 -10.92 -5.39 -3.95
CA PHE A 29 -11.48 -5.82 -5.22
C PHE A 29 -10.40 -6.18 -6.25
N ILE A 30 -9.37 -5.34 -6.41
CA ILE A 30 -8.26 -5.59 -7.35
C ILE A 30 -7.54 -6.90 -7.00
N ILE A 31 -7.20 -7.11 -5.73
CA ILE A 31 -6.52 -8.33 -5.30
C ILE A 31 -7.43 -9.56 -5.45
N GLN A 32 -8.70 -9.44 -5.10
CA GLN A 32 -9.68 -10.51 -5.31
C GLN A 32 -9.80 -10.87 -6.79
N PHE A 33 -9.91 -9.87 -7.67
CA PHE A 33 -9.94 -10.06 -9.12
C PHE A 33 -8.71 -10.79 -9.62
N MET A 34 -7.51 -10.38 -9.20
CA MET A 34 -6.25 -11.03 -9.55
C MET A 34 -6.20 -12.49 -9.10
N ASN A 35 -6.61 -12.75 -7.85
CA ASN A 35 -6.57 -14.07 -7.26
C ASN A 35 -7.58 -15.03 -7.89
N ILE A 36 -8.79 -14.56 -8.24
CA ILE A 36 -9.83 -15.38 -8.88
C ILE A 36 -9.49 -15.68 -10.34
N THR A 37 -9.01 -14.68 -11.09
CA THR A 37 -8.83 -14.81 -12.55
C THR A 37 -7.41 -15.24 -12.95
N GLY A 38 -6.42 -15.08 -12.06
CA GLY A 38 -5.01 -15.20 -12.39
C GLY A 38 -4.50 -14.07 -13.30
N SER A 39 -5.21 -12.93 -13.34
CA SER A 39 -4.83 -11.73 -14.08
C SER A 39 -3.63 -11.02 -13.46
N LYS A 40 -2.93 -10.25 -14.28
CA LYS A 40 -1.84 -9.38 -13.83
C LYS A 40 -2.32 -7.94 -13.84
N VAL A 41 -2.03 -7.20 -12.78
CA VAL A 41 -2.45 -5.80 -12.64
C VAL A 41 -1.23 -4.97 -12.28
N ILE A 42 -1.07 -3.84 -12.95
CA ILE A 42 -0.16 -2.76 -12.56
C ILE A 42 -1.02 -1.62 -12.04
N VAL A 43 -0.65 -1.09 -10.87
CA VAL A 43 -1.30 0.07 -10.27
C VAL A 43 -0.26 1.17 -10.13
N THR A 44 -0.57 2.37 -10.61
CA THR A 44 0.15 3.59 -10.22
C THR A 44 -0.70 4.34 -9.20
N THR A 45 -0.05 4.89 -8.19
CA THR A 45 -0.74 5.51 -7.06
C THR A 45 0.18 6.52 -6.39
N HIS A 46 -0.41 7.62 -5.94
CA HIS A 46 0.22 8.55 -5.02
C HIS A 46 -0.32 8.37 -3.59
N SER A 47 -1.27 7.45 -3.40
CA SER A 47 -1.94 7.25 -2.12
C SER A 47 -1.08 6.45 -1.13
N PRO A 48 -0.75 7.04 0.03
CA PRO A 48 -0.16 6.31 1.14
C PRO A 48 -1.07 5.16 1.64
N TYR A 49 -2.39 5.30 1.50
CA TYR A 49 -3.36 4.31 1.99
C TYR A 49 -3.42 3.06 1.11
N ILE A 50 -3.30 3.20 -0.20
CA ILE A 50 -3.21 2.06 -1.12
C ILE A 50 -1.96 1.24 -0.82
N PHE A 51 -0.84 1.92 -0.59
CA PHE A 51 0.41 1.27 -0.23
C PHE A 51 0.29 0.53 1.11
N ALA A 52 -0.22 1.19 2.15
CA ALA A 52 -0.42 0.59 3.47
C ALA A 52 -1.36 -0.63 3.41
N MET A 53 -2.45 -0.55 2.64
CA MET A 53 -3.37 -1.67 2.45
C MET A 53 -2.70 -2.83 1.72
N SER A 54 -1.91 -2.54 0.68
CA SER A 54 -1.14 -3.56 -0.05
C SER A 54 -0.13 -4.26 0.86
N ASN A 55 0.52 -3.52 1.79
CA ASN A 55 1.44 -4.09 2.77
C ASN A 55 0.74 -5.07 3.71
N LEU A 56 -0.43 -4.68 4.22
CA LEU A 56 -1.24 -5.55 5.09
C LEU A 56 -1.59 -6.86 4.39
N LEU A 57 -2.05 -6.80 3.14
CA LEU A 57 -2.43 -7.98 2.36
C LEU A 57 -1.23 -8.86 1.97
N TYR A 58 -0.08 -8.24 1.71
CA TYR A 58 1.21 -8.90 1.48
C TYR A 58 1.68 -9.64 2.74
N TYR A 59 1.65 -8.97 3.89
CA TYR A 59 2.02 -9.59 5.17
C TYR A 59 1.10 -10.78 5.51
N ALA A 60 -0.20 -10.65 5.27
CA ALA A 60 -1.15 -11.75 5.46
C ALA A 60 -0.79 -12.98 4.60
N GLY A 61 -0.40 -12.79 3.34
CA GLY A 61 0.06 -13.89 2.48
C GLY A 61 1.44 -14.44 2.86
N SER A 62 2.33 -13.62 3.41
CA SER A 62 3.61 -14.07 3.99
C SER A 62 3.39 -15.00 5.19
N LEU A 63 2.39 -14.70 6.04
CA LEU A 63 2.07 -15.52 7.21
C LEU A 63 1.46 -16.87 6.85
N GLU A 64 0.68 -16.97 5.77
CA GLU A 64 0.13 -18.25 5.28
C GLU A 64 1.23 -19.28 4.98
N GLN A 65 2.42 -18.84 4.53
CA GLN A 65 3.53 -19.74 4.26
C GLN A 65 4.21 -20.26 5.53
N LYS A 66 4.09 -19.54 6.66
CA LYS A 66 4.89 -19.76 7.87
C LYS A 66 4.09 -20.34 9.05
N LYS A 67 2.76 -20.17 9.08
CA LYS A 67 1.89 -20.52 10.23
C LYS A 67 0.66 -21.31 9.78
N GLU A 68 -0.09 -21.85 10.75
CA GLU A 68 -1.37 -22.52 10.50
C GLU A 68 -2.39 -21.55 9.87
N PRO A 69 -2.81 -21.76 8.61
CA PRO A 69 -3.61 -20.79 7.85
C PRO A 69 -5.04 -20.61 8.38
N ASN A 70 -5.54 -21.53 9.20
CA ASN A 70 -6.93 -21.52 9.69
C ASN A 70 -7.24 -20.32 10.60
N LYS A 71 -6.28 -19.84 11.40
CA LYS A 71 -6.50 -18.67 12.28
C LYS A 71 -6.47 -17.33 11.54
N LEU A 72 -5.95 -17.30 10.32
CA LEU A 72 -5.84 -16.07 9.52
C LEU A 72 -7.16 -15.73 8.80
N VAL A 73 -8.04 -16.73 8.60
CA VAL A 73 -9.31 -16.57 7.86
C VAL A 73 -10.22 -15.56 8.52
N ASP A 74 -10.20 -15.49 9.85
CA ASP A 74 -11.02 -14.55 10.62
C ASP A 74 -10.51 -13.10 10.55
N ILE A 75 -9.28 -12.87 10.05
CA ILE A 75 -8.66 -11.54 9.97
C ILE A 75 -8.72 -10.99 8.54
N ILE A 76 -8.24 -11.77 7.57
CA ILE A 76 -8.23 -11.41 6.14
C ILE A 76 -8.66 -12.63 5.33
N ASP A 77 -9.70 -12.51 4.51
CA ASP A 77 -10.17 -13.59 3.62
C ASP A 77 -9.05 -14.07 2.68
N LYS A 78 -9.03 -15.37 2.37
CA LYS A 78 -8.02 -15.99 1.51
C LYS A 78 -7.89 -15.33 0.14
N ASN A 79 -8.99 -14.82 -0.43
CA ASN A 79 -8.98 -14.20 -1.76
C ASN A 79 -8.40 -12.78 -1.74
N HIS A 80 -8.18 -12.20 -0.57
CA HIS A 80 -7.55 -10.88 -0.41
C HIS A 80 -6.06 -10.97 -0.06
N ARG A 81 -5.51 -12.17 0.14
CA ARG A 81 -4.10 -12.35 0.50
C ARG A 81 -3.23 -12.28 -0.74
N ILE A 82 -2.08 -11.62 -0.60
CA ILE A 82 -1.12 -11.47 -1.68
C ILE A 82 0.03 -12.44 -1.44
N HIS A 83 0.23 -13.38 -2.36
CA HIS A 83 1.35 -14.29 -2.27
C HIS A 83 2.68 -13.54 -2.50
N PRO A 84 3.69 -13.66 -1.61
CA PRO A 84 4.94 -12.92 -1.69
C PRO A 84 5.64 -12.95 -3.05
N SER A 85 5.69 -14.12 -3.71
CA SER A 85 6.32 -14.27 -5.03
C SER A 85 5.54 -13.66 -6.21
N LYS A 86 4.33 -13.14 -5.97
CA LYS A 86 3.44 -12.59 -7.00
C LYS A 86 3.28 -11.07 -6.91
N PHE A 87 4.01 -10.42 -6.01
CA PHE A 87 3.86 -9.00 -5.75
C PHE A 87 5.20 -8.29 -5.81
N LEU A 88 5.18 -7.13 -6.46
CA LEU A 88 6.32 -6.24 -6.55
C LEU A 88 5.79 -4.82 -6.36
N ALA A 89 6.51 -4.04 -5.56
CA ALA A 89 6.23 -2.63 -5.38
C ALA A 89 7.51 -1.82 -5.49
N TRP A 90 7.39 -0.66 -6.12
CA TRP A 90 8.48 0.28 -6.30
C TRP A 90 8.02 1.68 -5.94
N LYS A 91 8.91 2.42 -5.30
CA LYS A 91 8.81 3.87 -5.15
C LYS A 91 9.62 4.52 -6.26
N LEU A 92 9.00 5.47 -6.96
CA LEU A 92 9.65 6.24 -8.02
C LEU A 92 10.04 7.61 -7.47
N PHE A 93 11.28 8.02 -7.71
CA PHE A 93 11.80 9.32 -7.34
C PHE A 93 11.89 10.24 -8.56
N SER A 94 11.90 11.56 -8.30
CA SER A 94 11.90 12.60 -9.33
C SER A 94 13.18 12.62 -10.19
N ASP A 95 14.27 12.04 -9.72
CA ASP A 95 15.55 11.87 -10.40
C ASP A 95 15.63 10.60 -11.27
N LYS A 96 14.50 9.94 -11.51
CA LYS A 96 14.37 8.66 -12.25
C LYS A 96 14.96 7.46 -11.53
N GLU A 97 15.26 7.57 -10.25
CA GLU A 97 15.60 6.41 -9.43
C GLU A 97 14.32 5.65 -9.03
N ALA A 98 14.45 4.33 -8.93
CA ALA A 98 13.38 3.45 -8.49
C ALA A 98 13.88 2.56 -7.36
N LEU A 99 13.23 2.63 -6.20
CA LEU A 99 13.53 1.79 -5.05
C LEU A 99 12.49 0.69 -4.93
N ARG A 100 12.94 -0.56 -4.93
CA ARG A 100 12.06 -1.69 -4.60
C ARG A 100 11.78 -1.66 -3.10
N VAL A 101 10.50 -1.61 -2.74
CA VAL A 101 10.04 -1.43 -1.35
C VAL A 101 9.68 -2.74 -0.65
N ASN A 102 9.59 -3.83 -1.39
CA ASN A 102 9.47 -5.18 -0.85
C ASN A 102 10.78 -5.96 -1.04
N ASP A 103 11.73 -5.80 -0.12
CA ASP A 103 12.95 -6.64 -0.04
C ASP A 103 12.62 -7.96 0.65
N ASP A 104 13.22 -9.05 0.18
CA ASP A 104 12.86 -10.44 0.52
C ASP A 104 13.20 -10.80 1.99
N LYS A 105 13.84 -9.89 2.74
CA LYS A 105 14.32 -10.12 4.11
C LYS A 105 13.28 -9.85 5.19
N GLU A 106 12.49 -8.78 5.08
CA GLU A 106 11.66 -8.29 6.19
C GLU A 106 10.18 -8.70 6.11
N ASN A 107 9.70 -9.28 4.99
CA ASN A 107 8.29 -9.67 4.78
C ASN A 107 7.25 -8.53 4.95
N GLU A 108 7.70 -7.30 5.12
CA GLU A 108 6.92 -6.08 5.27
C GLU A 108 7.59 -4.97 4.44
N PHE A 109 6.79 -4.01 3.96
CA PHE A 109 7.33 -2.83 3.30
C PHE A 109 7.88 -1.83 4.31
N ASP A 110 8.91 -1.08 3.93
CA ASP A 110 9.33 0.07 4.70
C ASP A 110 8.26 1.16 4.65
N THR A 111 7.47 1.25 5.71
CA THR A 111 6.37 2.22 5.85
C THR A 111 6.86 3.65 6.05
N SER A 112 8.16 3.88 6.32
CA SER A 112 8.72 5.23 6.41
C SER A 112 8.71 5.96 5.06
N LEU A 113 8.53 5.23 3.95
CA LEU A 113 8.52 5.77 2.60
C LEU A 113 7.16 6.33 2.16
N ILE A 114 6.15 6.29 3.03
CA ILE A 114 4.74 6.44 2.70
C ILE A 114 4.29 7.89 2.54
N ASP A 115 4.76 8.83 3.37
CA ASP A 115 4.18 10.17 3.41
C ASP A 115 5.21 11.28 3.70
N GLU A 116 6.03 11.57 2.70
CA GLU A 116 6.99 12.69 2.72
C GLU A 116 6.30 14.05 2.91
N VAL A 117 5.03 14.18 2.48
CA VAL A 117 4.27 15.42 2.63
C VAL A 117 3.93 15.67 4.09
N SER A 118 3.50 14.63 4.82
CA SER A 118 3.30 14.73 6.27
C SER A 118 4.58 15.14 7.01
N ASP A 119 5.75 14.63 6.61
CA ASP A 119 7.02 15.02 7.22
C ASP A 119 7.34 16.50 6.99
N ILE A 120 7.10 17.01 5.79
CA ILE A 120 7.28 18.43 5.46
C ILE A 120 6.32 19.30 6.29
N ILE A 121 5.04 18.93 6.35
CA ILE A 121 4.03 19.66 7.12
C ILE A 121 4.41 19.69 8.61
N ASN A 122 4.78 18.55 9.19
CA ASN A 122 5.19 18.44 10.59
C ASN A 122 6.43 19.30 10.88
N LYS A 123 7.39 19.32 9.95
CA LYS A 123 8.58 20.16 10.06
C LYS A 123 8.23 21.65 10.05
N ASP A 124 7.33 22.08 9.18
CA ASP A 124 6.92 23.47 9.11
C ASP A 124 6.09 23.89 10.33
N TYR A 125 5.20 23.01 10.82
CA TYR A 125 4.48 23.23 12.07
C TYR A 125 5.43 23.37 13.26
N THR A 126 6.47 22.52 13.32
CA THR A 126 7.50 22.58 14.37
C THR A 126 8.26 23.91 14.34
N LYS A 127 8.60 24.42 13.14
CA LYS A 127 9.22 25.75 13.01
C LYS A 127 8.30 26.86 13.53
N LEU A 128 7.01 26.80 13.18
CA LEU A 128 6.02 27.78 13.64
C LEU A 128 5.87 27.74 15.16
N TYR A 129 5.85 26.55 15.76
CA TYR A 129 5.81 26.38 17.21
C TYR A 129 7.02 27.02 17.89
N TYR A 130 8.24 26.77 17.41
CA TYR A 130 9.42 27.42 17.98
C TYR A 130 9.41 28.93 17.77
N TYR A 131 8.94 29.41 16.62
CA TYR A 131 8.76 30.85 16.40
C TYR A 131 7.76 31.47 17.38
N GLU A 132 6.66 30.80 17.71
CA GLU A 132 5.70 31.24 18.73
C GLU A 132 6.34 31.25 20.13
N VAL A 133 7.08 30.20 20.51
CA VAL A 133 7.75 30.11 21.81
C VAL A 133 8.83 31.20 21.96
N ASP A 134 9.59 31.48 20.90
CA ASP A 134 10.69 32.46 20.94
C ASP A 134 10.20 33.91 20.83
N ASN A 135 9.00 34.15 20.29
CA ASN A 135 8.42 35.50 20.12
C ASN A 135 7.16 35.75 20.94
N GLY A 136 6.77 34.82 21.82
CA GLY A 136 5.73 35.02 22.82
C GLY A 136 6.29 35.84 23.99
N GLU A 137 5.89 37.12 24.09
CA GLU A 137 5.94 37.83 25.37
C GLU A 137 4.96 37.16 26.35
N THR A 138 5.49 36.38 27.31
CA THR A 138 4.82 35.84 28.54
C THR A 138 3.48 35.13 28.42
#